data_AF-A0A0P9CZM8-F1
#
_entry.id   AF-A0A0P9CZM8-F1
#
_cell.length_a   1.000
_cell.length_b   1.000
_cell.length_c   1.000
_cell.angle_alpha   90.00
_cell.angle_beta   90.00
_cell.angle_gamma   90.00
#
_symmetry.space_group_name_H-M   'P 1'
#
loop_
_entity.id
_entity.type
_entity.pdbx_description
1 polymer ?
#
loop_
_entity_poly.entity_id
_entity_poly.type
_entity_poly.pdbx_seq_one_letter_code
_entity_poly.pdbx_strand_id
1 'polypeptide(L)'
;YDISNDFNEARPDLAIEAVQERIRPGHYNTDLGNSLATFARDHMGTVDHRTTVIILGDGRNNYNDPNLRDFEDIKRRARRVVWFNPEHPRQWGSGDSDMPKYLPLCDAVHRVSNLRELVAAVDSLFTARR
;
A
#
# COMPACT_ATOMS: atom_id res chain seq x y z
N TYR A 1 3.33 -11.08 4.93
CA TYR A 1 3.98 -12.11 4.10
C TYR A 1 4.39 -11.47 2.80
N ASP A 2 5.61 -11.73 2.33
CA ASP A 2 5.97 -11.42 0.95
C ASP A 2 5.35 -12.47 0.02
N ILE A 3 4.79 -12.01 -1.09
CA ILE A 3 4.15 -12.83 -2.14
C ILE A 3 4.78 -12.60 -3.52
N SER A 4 5.91 -11.88 -3.58
CA SER A 4 6.54 -11.50 -4.84
C SER A 4 6.92 -12.72 -5.68
N ASN A 5 7.40 -13.80 -5.05
CA ASN A 5 7.77 -15.02 -5.76
C ASN A 5 6.56 -15.70 -6.41
N ASP A 6 5.40 -15.73 -5.76
CA ASP A 6 4.18 -16.32 -6.33
C ASP A 6 3.81 -15.63 -7.66
N PHE A 7 3.95 -14.30 -7.73
CA PHE A 7 3.67 -13.51 -8.94
C PHE A 7 4.81 -13.51 -9.97
N ASN A 8 6.04 -13.83 -9.58
CA ASN A 8 7.16 -14.00 -10.50
C ASN A 8 7.11 -15.37 -11.21
N GLU A 9 6.58 -16.39 -10.53
CA GLU A 9 6.62 -17.78 -10.99
C GLU A 9 5.34 -18.22 -11.71
N ALA A 10 4.21 -17.55 -11.47
CA ALA A 10 2.91 -17.93 -12.02
C ALA A 10 2.16 -16.76 -12.66
N ARG A 11 1.17 -17.09 -13.49
CA ARG A 11 0.20 -16.09 -13.95
C ARG A 11 -0.57 -15.52 -12.75
N PRO A 12 -1.04 -14.26 -12.81
CA PRO A 12 -1.72 -13.61 -11.68
C PRO A 12 -2.91 -14.39 -11.11
N ASP A 13 -3.71 -15.03 -11.96
CA ASP A 13 -4.87 -15.83 -11.54
C ASP A 13 -4.46 -17.02 -10.67
N LEU A 14 -3.40 -17.74 -11.07
CA LEU A 14 -2.87 -18.88 -10.32
C LEU A 14 -2.09 -18.44 -9.07
N ALA A 15 -1.35 -17.33 -9.15
CA ALA A 15 -0.63 -16.75 -8.02
C ALA A 15 -1.61 -16.34 -6.90
N ILE A 16 -2.73 -15.72 -7.25
CA ILE A 16 -3.76 -15.33 -6.29
C ILE A 16 -4.35 -16.55 -5.59
N GLU A 17 -4.69 -17.60 -6.33
CA GLU A 17 -5.22 -18.85 -5.77
C GLU A 17 -4.22 -19.47 -4.79
N ALA A 18 -2.96 -19.65 -5.20
CA ALA A 18 -1.89 -20.20 -4.36
C ALA A 18 -1.67 -19.36 -3.09
N VAL A 19 -1.68 -18.03 -3.20
CA VAL A 19 -1.55 -17.13 -2.06
C VAL A 19 -2.72 -17.28 -1.08
N GLN A 20 -3.96 -17.38 -1.57
CA GLN A 20 -5.13 -17.53 -0.70
C GLN A 20 -5.16 -18.88 0.03
N GLU A 21 -4.66 -19.94 -0.60
CA GLU A 21 -4.53 -21.26 0.03
C GLU A 21 -3.48 -21.24 1.15
N ARG A 22 -2.32 -20.64 0.88
CA ARG A 22 -1.18 -20.56 1.82
C ARG A 22 -1.41 -19.55 2.94
N ILE A 23 -2.03 -18.42 2.63
CA ILE A 23 -2.31 -17.30 3.53
C ILE A 23 -3.82 -17.17 3.66
N ARG A 24 -4.42 -18.04 4.47
CA ARG A 24 -5.87 -18.02 4.67
C ARG A 24 -6.32 -16.65 5.23
N PRO A 25 -7.37 -16.03 4.67
CA PRO A 25 -7.90 -14.78 5.18
C PRO A 25 -8.38 -14.94 6.64
N GLY A 26 -7.68 -14.30 7.58
CA GLY A 26 -8.12 -14.16 8.97
C GLY A 26 -8.85 -12.83 9.17
N HIS A 27 -9.78 -12.77 10.13
CA HIS A 27 -10.36 -11.50 10.57
C HIS A 27 -9.37 -10.82 11.54
N TYR A 28 -9.07 -9.53 11.34
CA TYR A 28 -8.29 -8.65 12.24
C TYR A 28 -6.76 -8.82 12.34
N ASN A 29 -6.06 -9.05 11.21
CA ASN A 29 -4.59 -9.19 11.21
C ASN A 29 -3.84 -8.10 10.41
N THR A 30 -4.46 -6.97 10.11
CA THR A 30 -3.74 -5.88 9.41
C THR A 30 -2.76 -5.21 10.36
N ASP A 31 -1.47 -5.47 10.14
CA ASP A 31 -0.35 -4.76 10.74
C ASP A 31 0.49 -4.18 9.61
N LEU A 32 0.11 -2.97 9.18
CA LEU A 32 0.81 -2.22 8.16
C LEU A 32 2.20 -1.81 8.66
N GLY A 33 2.34 -1.48 9.95
CA GLY A 33 3.62 -1.10 10.53
C GLY A 33 4.69 -2.19 10.39
N ASN A 34 4.33 -3.42 10.72
CA ASN A 34 5.20 -4.59 10.53
C ASN A 34 5.45 -4.90 9.05
N SER A 35 4.45 -4.68 8.19
CA SER A 35 4.61 -4.84 6.74
C SER A 35 5.62 -3.82 6.18
N LEU A 36 5.57 -2.57 6.63
CA LEU A 36 6.55 -1.53 6.30
C LEU A 36 7.93 -1.87 6.83
N ALA A 37 8.05 -2.37 8.07
CA ALA A 37 9.33 -2.79 8.63
C ALA A 37 9.97 -3.94 7.83
N THR A 38 9.15 -4.91 7.42
CA THR A 38 9.59 -6.02 6.58
C THR A 38 10.05 -5.52 5.20
N PHE A 39 9.27 -4.64 4.57
CA PHE A 39 9.65 -4.03 3.30
C PHE A 39 10.95 -3.22 3.41
N ALA A 40 11.10 -2.41 4.47
CA ALA A 40 12.26 -1.60 4.71
C ALA A 40 13.53 -2.45 4.91
N ARG A 41 13.40 -3.58 5.61
CA ARG A 41 14.49 -4.53 5.84
C ARG A 41 14.91 -5.25 4.56
N ASP A 42 13.94 -5.79 3.82
CA ASP A 42 14.22 -6.80 2.78
C ASP A 42 14.25 -6.20 1.35
N HIS A 43 13.55 -5.08 1.12
CA HIS A 43 13.30 -4.55 -0.23
C HIS A 43 13.60 -3.06 -0.42
N MET A 44 14.00 -2.31 0.61
CA MET A 44 14.28 -0.87 0.48
C MET A 44 15.34 -0.53 -0.59
N GLY A 45 16.22 -1.48 -0.92
CA GLY A 45 17.19 -1.35 -2.01
C GLY A 45 16.57 -1.20 -3.41
N THR A 46 15.30 -1.58 -3.59
CA THR A 46 14.59 -1.45 -4.87
C THR A 46 13.91 -0.08 -5.02
N VAL A 47 13.90 0.76 -3.98
CA VAL A 47 13.26 2.07 -4.01
C VAL A 47 14.29 3.16 -4.28
N ASP A 48 14.13 3.84 -5.41
CA ASP A 48 14.94 4.97 -5.82
C ASP A 48 14.08 6.14 -6.37
N HIS A 49 14.76 7.20 -6.80
CA HIS A 49 14.13 8.41 -7.35
C HIS A 49 13.42 8.19 -8.70
N ARG A 50 13.44 6.97 -9.25
CA ARG A 50 12.66 6.57 -10.44
C ARG A 50 11.44 5.74 -10.07
N THR A 51 11.39 5.22 -8.85
CA THR A 51 10.37 4.29 -8.37
C THR A 51 9.10 5.03 -7.93
N THR A 52 7.93 4.50 -8.30
CA THR A 52 6.64 4.92 -7.72
C THR A 52 6.14 3.80 -6.81
N VAL A 53 5.90 4.12 -5.55
CA VAL A 53 5.33 3.20 -4.57
C VAL A 53 3.84 3.44 -4.51
N ILE A 54 3.06 2.37 -4.68
CA ILE A 54 1.60 2.39 -4.58
C ILE A 54 1.18 1.58 -3.37
N ILE A 55 0.48 2.21 -2.43
CA ILE A 55 -0.09 1.55 -1.25
C ILE A 55 -1.58 1.31 -1.51
N LEU A 56 -2.03 0.08 -1.28
CA LEU A 56 -3.43 -0.32 -1.39
C LEU A 56 -3.93 -0.71 -0.01
N GLY A 57 -4.90 0.02 0.53
CA GLY A 57 -5.46 -0.29 1.86
C GLY A 57 -6.22 0.87 2.50
N ASP A 58 -7.00 0.58 3.53
CA ASP A 58 -7.79 1.58 4.27
C ASP A 58 -7.00 2.36 5.32
N GLY A 59 -5.76 1.95 5.61
CA GLY A 59 -4.91 2.56 6.62
C GLY A 59 -5.34 2.26 8.05
N ARG A 60 -6.14 1.20 8.26
CA ARG A 60 -6.42 0.64 9.59
C ARG A 60 -5.29 -0.28 10.02
N ASN A 61 -4.83 -0.10 11.25
CA ASN A 61 -3.64 -0.78 11.76
C ASN A 61 -3.91 -1.57 13.04
N ASN A 62 -5.17 -1.76 13.46
CA ASN A 62 -5.57 -2.43 14.69
C ASN A 62 -4.86 -1.87 15.95
N TYR A 63 -4.66 -0.54 15.98
CA TYR A 63 -3.94 0.21 17.03
C TYR A 63 -2.44 -0.13 17.19
N ASN A 64 -1.85 -0.87 16.24
CA ASN A 64 -0.41 -1.09 16.20
C ASN A 64 0.34 0.20 15.84
N ASP A 65 1.67 0.18 16.00
CA ASP A 65 2.53 1.28 15.55
C ASP A 65 2.41 1.45 14.03
N PRO A 66 2.06 2.64 13.50
CA PRO A 66 2.00 2.89 12.06
C PRO A 66 3.38 2.84 11.36
N ASN A 67 4.48 2.83 12.11
CA ASN A 67 5.84 2.83 11.57
C ASN A 67 6.08 3.97 10.55
N LEU A 68 5.78 5.19 10.98
CA LEU A 68 5.96 6.39 10.14
C LEU A 68 7.42 6.60 9.73
N ARG A 69 8.37 6.13 10.55
CA ARG A 69 9.80 6.23 10.26
C ARG A 69 10.15 5.51 8.95
N ASP A 70 9.77 4.24 8.80
CA ASP A 70 10.07 3.51 7.57
C ASP A 70 9.26 4.04 6.38
N PHE A 71 8.03 4.52 6.63
CA PHE A 71 7.23 5.19 5.59
C PHE A 71 7.88 6.48 5.08
N GLU A 72 8.40 7.32 5.97
CA GLU A 72 9.16 8.52 5.64
C GLU A 72 10.42 8.19 4.83
N ASP A 73 11.10 7.11 5.19
CA ASP A 73 12.28 6.63 4.46
C ASP A 73 11.92 6.19 3.03
N ILE A 74 10.80 5.48 2.85
CA ILE A 74 10.26 5.15 1.53
C ILE A 74 9.97 6.44 0.75
N LYS A 75 9.24 7.39 1.35
CA LYS A 75 8.87 8.66 0.71
C LYS A 75 10.09 9.47 0.29
N ARG A 76 11.13 9.51 1.12
CA ARG A 76 12.37 10.24 0.83
C ARG A 76 13.13 9.64 -0.37
N ARG A 77 13.08 8.33 -0.55
CA ARG A 77 13.78 7.63 -1.64
C ARG A 77 12.99 7.59 -2.93
N ALA A 78 11.68 7.34 -2.83
CA ALA A 78 10.81 7.14 -3.98
C ALA A 78 10.62 8.44 -4.78
N ARG A 79 10.39 8.31 -6.08
CA ARG A 79 9.92 9.42 -6.92
C ARG A 79 8.56 9.93 -6.46
N ARG A 80 7.65 9.00 -6.18
CA ARG A 80 6.27 9.25 -5.75
C ARG A 80 5.80 8.13 -4.83
N VAL A 81 5.01 8.49 -3.82
CA VAL A 81 4.23 7.60 -2.98
C VAL A 81 2.76 7.95 -3.18
N VAL A 82 1.99 6.98 -3.67
CA VAL A 82 0.56 7.12 -3.96
C VAL A 82 -0.22 6.12 -3.13
N TRP A 83 -1.33 6.56 -2.53
CA TRP A 83 -2.18 5.69 -1.74
C TRP A 83 -3.58 5.58 -2.34
N PHE A 84 -4.06 4.35 -2.56
CA PHE A 84 -5.44 4.07 -2.96
C PHE A 84 -6.20 3.50 -1.76
N ASN A 85 -7.12 4.30 -1.23
CA ASN A 85 -7.87 3.98 -0.02
C ASN A 85 -9.35 3.70 -0.37
N PRO A 86 -9.91 2.55 0.00
CA PRO A 86 -11.31 2.23 -0.28
C PRO A 86 -12.32 2.96 0.61
N GLU A 87 -11.90 3.41 1.79
CA GLU A 87 -12.77 4.15 2.72
C GLU A 87 -13.01 5.59 2.26
N HIS A 88 -14.16 6.12 2.67
CA HIS A 88 -14.47 7.52 2.45
C HIS A 88 -13.57 8.40 3.35
N PRO A 89 -13.02 9.54 2.86
CA PRO A 89 -12.13 10.40 3.66
C PRO A 89 -12.67 10.83 5.03
N ARG A 90 -14.00 10.94 5.16
CA ARG A 90 -14.71 11.19 6.43
C ARG A 90 -14.49 10.12 7.51
N GLN A 91 -14.05 8.93 7.14
CA GLN A 91 -13.76 7.81 8.03
C GLN A 91 -12.29 7.80 8.46
N TRP A 92 -11.42 8.53 7.78
CA TRP A 92 -10.00 8.59 8.12
C TRP A 92 -9.82 9.26 9.49
N GLY A 93 -9.05 8.60 10.37
CA GLY A 93 -8.89 9.00 11.76
C GLY A 93 -9.98 8.50 12.69
N SER A 94 -10.98 7.78 12.19
CA SER A 94 -11.95 7.08 13.04
C SER A 94 -11.44 5.70 13.47
N GLY A 95 -11.63 5.36 14.74
CA GLY A 95 -11.18 4.09 15.31
C GLY A 95 -9.65 3.97 15.26
N ASP A 96 -9.18 2.94 14.57
CA ASP A 96 -7.76 2.58 14.41
C ASP A 96 -7.16 3.04 13.07
N SER A 97 -7.82 3.96 12.35
CA SER A 97 -7.32 4.49 11.09
C SER A 97 -6.15 5.47 11.31
N ASP A 98 -4.96 5.09 10.87
CA ASP A 98 -3.76 5.93 10.89
C ASP A 98 -3.61 6.83 9.65
N MET A 99 -4.58 6.80 8.72
CA MET A 99 -4.55 7.62 7.50
C MET A 99 -4.16 9.10 7.68
N PRO A 100 -4.63 9.84 8.71
CA PRO A 100 -4.20 11.23 8.92
C PRO A 100 -2.68 11.39 9.14
N LYS A 101 -2.00 10.35 9.64
CA LYS A 101 -0.55 10.34 9.86
C LYS A 101 0.23 10.07 8.56
N TYR A 102 -0.30 9.21 7.68
CA TYR A 102 0.33 8.91 6.38
C TYR A 102 0.05 9.96 5.31
N LEU A 103 -1.09 10.65 5.39
CA LEU A 103 -1.55 11.61 4.38
C LEU A 103 -0.50 12.69 4.03
N PRO A 104 0.20 13.33 4.99
CA PRO A 104 1.23 14.33 4.69
C PRO A 104 2.48 13.75 4.01
N LEU A 105 2.66 12.43 4.06
CA LEU A 105 3.80 11.71 3.51
C LEU A 105 3.50 11.12 2.11
N CYS A 106 2.27 11.29 1.60
CA CYS A 106 1.86 10.84 0.28
C CYS A 106 1.90 12.00 -0.72
N ASP A 107 2.32 11.74 -1.96
CA ASP A 107 2.19 12.71 -3.05
C ASP A 107 0.74 12.83 -3.54
N ALA A 108 0.00 11.73 -3.48
CA ALA A 108 -1.41 11.68 -3.81
C ALA A 108 -2.12 10.57 -3.03
N VAL A 109 -3.36 10.84 -2.63
CA VAL A 109 -4.26 9.84 -2.05
C VAL A 109 -5.56 9.87 -2.83
N HIS A 110 -5.97 8.71 -3.34
CA HIS A 110 -7.21 8.56 -4.10
C HIS A 110 -8.16 7.66 -3.32
N ARG A 111 -9.42 8.09 -3.22
CA ARG A 111 -10.49 7.19 -2.80
C ARG A 111 -10.78 6.23 -3.95
N VAL A 112 -10.54 4.94 -3.73
CA VAL A 112 -10.72 3.88 -4.74
C VAL A 112 -11.47 2.72 -4.10
N SER A 113 -12.78 2.69 -4.31
CA SER A 113 -13.71 1.74 -3.72
C SER A 113 -14.21 0.67 -4.70
N ASN A 114 -13.85 0.78 -5.98
CA ASN A 114 -14.20 -0.19 -7.02
C ASN A 114 -13.18 -0.21 -8.17
N LEU A 115 -13.27 -1.22 -9.04
CA LEU A 115 -12.34 -1.42 -10.15
C LEU A 115 -12.34 -0.25 -11.14
N ARG A 116 -13.48 0.39 -11.39
CA ARG A 116 -13.56 1.54 -12.29
C ARG A 116 -12.77 2.73 -11.74
N GLU A 117 -12.91 3.01 -10.46
CA GLU A 117 -12.13 4.04 -9.76
C GLU A 117 -10.64 3.71 -9.75
N LEU A 118 -10.28 2.43 -9.61
CA LEU A 118 -8.89 1.98 -9.66
C LEU A 118 -8.27 2.26 -11.04
N VAL A 119 -8.97 1.86 -12.12
CA VAL A 119 -8.52 2.10 -13.49
C VAL A 119 -8.33 3.60 -13.74
N ALA A 120 -9.32 4.42 -13.37
CA ALA A 120 -9.22 5.87 -13.54
C ALA A 120 -8.06 6.50 -12.75
N ALA A 121 -7.83 6.04 -11.51
CA ALA A 121 -6.72 6.52 -10.68
C ALA A 121 -5.37 6.16 -11.32
N VAL A 122 -5.21 4.92 -11.78
CA VAL A 122 -4.00 4.45 -12.46
C VAL A 122 -3.74 5.22 -13.76
N ASP A 123 -4.76 5.43 -14.59
CA ASP A 123 -4.64 6.23 -15.83
C ASP A 123 -4.18 7.66 -15.54
N SER A 124 -4.66 8.26 -14.45
CA SER A 124 -4.25 9.61 -14.04
C SER A 124 -2.76 9.68 -13.66
N LEU A 125 -2.20 8.62 -13.05
CA LEU A 125 -0.80 8.57 -12.66
C LEU A 125 0.14 8.54 -13.87
N PHE A 126 -0.26 7.84 -14.94
CA PHE A 126 0.51 7.76 -16.18
C PHE A 126 0.31 8.97 -17.09
N THR A 127 -0.84 9.64 -17.02
CA THR A 127 -1.17 10.81 -17.83
C THR A 127 -0.60 12.11 -17.26
N ALA A 128 -0.41 12.20 -15.94
CA ALA A 128 0.20 13.37 -15.27
C ALA A 128 1.71 13.58 -15.57
N ARG A 129 2.22 13.03 -16.68
CA ARG A 129 3.49 13.43 -17.30
C ARG A 129 3.28 14.74 -18.07
N ARG A 130 3.34 15.85 -17.37
CA ARG A 130 3.82 17.14 -17.89
C ARG A 130 4.74 17.77 -16.87
#